data_AF-A0AAF0Y0J2-F1
#
_entry.id   AF-A0AAF0Y0J2-F1
#
_cell.length_a   1.000
_cell.length_b   1.000
_cell.length_c   1.000
_cell.angle_alpha   90.00
_cell.angle_beta   90.00
_cell.angle_gamma   90.00
#
_symmetry.space_group_name_H-M   'P 1'
#
loop_
_entity.id
_entity.type
_entity.pdbx_description
1 polymer ?
#
loop_
_entity_poly.entity_id
_entity_poly.type
_entity_poly.pdbx_seq_one_letter_code
_entity_poly.pdbx_strand_id
1 'polypeptide(L)'
;MHLTKSKEARTVRDWESVEEESHLAISSGADSSPQIYALKAEASLNLRKHQEAYTIIQKGPNYDTNLCIQFLGATACSDLLTTKAQVYMAASRFEEAVAAAQCAAKLDPTEEAKATAERALALASPRLEGNQLFKALRFSDALKVYTEGLQHQALNSILLCNRHQHTCQQIV
;
A
#
# COMPACT_ATOMS: atom_id res chain seq x y z
N MET A 1 6.43 22.80 -14.20
CA MET A 1 5.14 22.83 -14.94
C MET A 1 4.41 21.49 -14.83
N HIS A 2 5.07 20.35 -15.08
CA HIS A 2 4.44 19.03 -15.05
C HIS A 2 3.76 18.64 -13.72
N LEU A 3 4.36 18.94 -12.55
CA LEU A 3 3.72 18.65 -11.24
C LEU A 3 2.35 19.29 -11.08
N THR A 4 2.20 20.56 -11.48
CA THR A 4 0.92 21.28 -11.38
C THR A 4 -0.11 20.65 -12.30
N LYS A 5 0.27 20.33 -13.54
CA LYS A 5 -0.60 19.65 -14.50
C LYS A 5 -1.04 18.27 -14.01
N SER A 6 -0.13 17.48 -13.41
CA SER A 6 -0.49 16.19 -12.80
C SER A 6 -1.49 16.36 -11.67
N LYS A 7 -1.37 17.42 -10.85
CA LYS A 7 -2.35 17.72 -9.79
C LYS A 7 -3.71 18.13 -10.37
N GLU A 8 -3.73 18.95 -11.42
CA GLU A 8 -4.96 19.35 -12.13
C GLU A 8 -5.65 18.13 -12.78
N ALA A 9 -4.91 17.26 -13.45
CA ALA A 9 -5.45 16.03 -14.02
C ALA A 9 -5.99 15.07 -12.94
N ARG A 10 -5.34 15.03 -11.76
CA ARG A 10 -5.81 14.25 -10.61
C ARG A 10 -7.16 14.74 -10.09
N THR A 11 -7.44 16.05 -10.07
CA THR A 11 -8.74 16.55 -9.56
C THR A 11 -9.92 16.12 -10.42
N VAL A 12 -9.71 16.00 -11.75
CA VAL A 12 -10.72 15.51 -12.70
C VAL A 12 -10.66 14.00 -12.93
N ARG A 13 -9.76 13.29 -12.21
CA ARG A 13 -9.55 11.82 -12.30
C ARG A 13 -9.14 11.32 -13.68
N ASP A 14 -8.43 12.15 -14.44
CA ASP A 14 -7.81 11.73 -15.70
C ASP A 14 -6.48 11.04 -15.42
N TRP A 15 -6.55 9.75 -15.09
CA TRP A 15 -5.37 8.97 -14.67
C TRP A 15 -4.36 8.75 -15.78
N GLU A 16 -4.78 8.74 -17.05
CA GLU A 16 -3.86 8.63 -18.19
C GLU A 16 -2.98 9.88 -18.29
N SER A 17 -3.60 11.06 -18.21
CA SER A 17 -2.88 12.33 -18.19
C SER A 17 -1.99 12.47 -16.95
N VAL A 18 -2.42 12.01 -15.77
CA VAL A 18 -1.57 11.99 -14.56
C VAL A 18 -0.33 11.12 -14.78
N GLU A 19 -0.50 9.93 -15.38
CA GLU A 19 0.59 8.98 -15.62
C GLU A 19 1.61 9.53 -16.62
N GLU A 20 1.15 10.19 -17.69
CA GLU A 20 1.97 10.83 -18.72
C GLU A 20 2.72 12.04 -18.17
N GLU A 21 2.03 13.01 -17.57
CA GLU A 21 2.65 14.23 -17.03
C GLU A 21 3.65 13.91 -15.92
N SER A 22 3.36 12.91 -15.07
CA SER A 22 4.30 12.45 -14.05
C SER A 22 5.53 11.76 -14.66
N HIS A 23 5.36 11.02 -15.77
CA HIS A 23 6.48 10.43 -16.50
C HIS A 23 7.38 11.51 -17.12
N LEU A 24 6.79 12.51 -17.77
CA LEU A 24 7.51 13.65 -18.33
C LEU A 24 8.25 14.44 -17.25
N ALA A 25 7.65 14.62 -16.07
CA ALA A 25 8.31 15.26 -14.94
C ALA A 25 9.59 14.53 -14.53
N ILE A 26 9.54 13.19 -14.39
CA ILE A 26 10.71 12.37 -14.03
C ILE A 26 11.78 12.49 -15.12
N SER A 27 11.41 12.31 -16.39
CA SER A 27 12.34 12.41 -17.53
C SER A 27 12.97 13.80 -17.67
N SER A 28 12.29 14.85 -17.19
CA SER A 28 12.78 16.23 -17.17
C SER A 28 13.62 16.57 -15.92
N GLY A 29 13.99 15.58 -15.10
CA GLY A 29 14.85 15.76 -13.93
C GLY A 29 14.14 15.98 -12.59
N ALA A 30 12.83 15.74 -12.50
CA ALA A 30 12.11 15.70 -11.22
C ALA A 30 12.14 14.31 -10.54
N ASP A 31 13.17 13.51 -10.85
CA ASP A 31 13.39 12.14 -10.34
C ASP A 31 13.60 12.09 -8.82
N SER A 32 13.98 13.21 -8.21
CA SER A 32 14.16 13.36 -6.77
C SER A 32 12.87 13.73 -6.02
N SER A 33 11.74 13.95 -6.72
CA SER A 33 10.49 14.42 -6.10
C SER A 33 9.59 13.25 -5.65
N PRO A 34 9.36 13.06 -4.33
CA PRO A 34 8.48 12.01 -3.84
C PRO A 34 7.03 12.16 -4.32
N GLN A 35 6.56 13.41 -4.47
CA GLN A 35 5.18 13.70 -4.89
C GLN A 35 4.88 13.19 -6.30
N ILE A 36 5.84 13.31 -7.23
CA ILE A 36 5.65 12.85 -8.62
C ILE A 36 5.55 11.33 -8.67
N TYR A 37 6.38 10.61 -7.90
CA TYR A 37 6.30 9.15 -7.83
C TYR A 37 4.99 8.68 -7.19
N ALA A 38 4.51 9.36 -6.15
CA ALA A 38 3.21 9.08 -5.56
C ALA A 38 2.08 9.27 -6.58
N LEU A 39 2.04 10.41 -7.28
CA LEU A 39 1.04 10.68 -8.32
C LEU A 39 1.07 9.64 -9.44
N LYS A 40 2.25 9.28 -9.92
CA LYS A 40 2.38 8.24 -10.95
C LYS A 40 1.89 6.87 -10.45
N ALA A 41 2.24 6.49 -9.23
CA ALA A 41 1.80 5.21 -8.65
C ALA A 41 0.28 5.18 -8.41
N GLU A 42 -0.31 6.29 -7.95
CA GLU A 42 -1.76 6.44 -7.79
C GLU A 42 -2.49 6.30 -9.14
N ALA A 43 -1.98 6.93 -10.19
CA ALA A 43 -2.52 6.77 -11.54
C ALA A 43 -2.46 5.30 -12.01
N SER A 44 -1.29 4.65 -11.88
CA SER A 44 -1.14 3.24 -12.25
C SER A 44 -2.06 2.31 -11.43
N LEU A 45 -2.31 2.61 -10.14
CA LEU A 45 -3.29 1.87 -9.33
C LEU A 45 -4.72 1.99 -9.88
N ASN A 46 -5.14 3.21 -10.22
CA ASN A 46 -6.47 3.46 -10.76
C ASN A 46 -6.65 2.86 -12.16
N LEU A 47 -5.57 2.77 -12.94
CA LEU A 47 -5.52 2.07 -14.23
C LEU A 47 -5.36 0.54 -14.10
N ARG A 48 -5.48 -0.02 -12.89
CA ARG A 48 -5.35 -1.46 -12.58
C ARG A 48 -3.98 -2.07 -12.87
N LYS A 49 -2.94 -1.25 -13.04
CA LYS A 49 -1.55 -1.64 -13.25
C LYS A 49 -0.83 -1.83 -11.90
N HIS A 50 -1.32 -2.75 -11.06
CA HIS A 50 -0.87 -2.91 -9.67
C HIS A 50 0.64 -3.21 -9.53
N GLN A 51 1.18 -4.07 -10.39
CA GLN A 51 2.61 -4.39 -10.37
C GLN A 51 3.46 -3.17 -10.75
N GLU A 52 3.02 -2.39 -11.74
CA GLU A 52 3.72 -1.17 -12.16
C GLU A 52 3.73 -0.15 -11.02
N ALA A 53 2.57 0.11 -10.40
CA ALA A 53 2.47 1.00 -9.25
C ALA A 53 3.45 0.64 -8.13
N TYR A 54 3.57 -0.66 -7.84
CA TYR A 54 4.54 -1.16 -6.87
C TYR A 54 5.99 -0.89 -7.29
N THR A 55 6.35 -1.13 -8.54
CA THR A 55 7.71 -0.84 -9.03
C THR A 55 8.03 0.65 -9.02
N ILE A 56 7.04 1.52 -9.25
CA ILE A 56 7.22 2.98 -9.16
C ILE A 56 7.58 3.38 -7.73
N ILE A 57 6.84 2.89 -6.73
CA ILE A 57 7.15 3.16 -5.32
C ILE A 57 8.54 2.64 -4.91
N GLN A 58 8.96 1.49 -5.44
CA GLN A 58 10.29 0.95 -5.15
C GLN A 58 11.44 1.74 -5.80
N LYS A 59 11.23 2.28 -7.01
CA LYS A 59 12.22 3.09 -7.72
C LYS A 59 12.24 4.55 -7.26
N GLY A 60 11.19 4.98 -6.57
CA GLY A 60 11.09 6.34 -6.05
C GLY A 60 12.15 6.66 -5.01
N PRO A 61 12.41 7.95 -4.77
CA PRO A 61 13.36 8.38 -3.76
C PRO A 61 12.95 7.84 -2.39
N ASN A 62 13.89 7.27 -1.65
CA ASN A 62 13.69 6.95 -0.25
C ASN A 62 13.84 8.25 0.56
N TYR A 63 12.77 8.75 1.14
CA TYR A 63 12.78 9.97 1.93
C TYR A 63 12.50 9.66 3.40
N ASP A 64 13.21 10.36 4.27
CA ASP A 64 12.91 10.40 5.69
C ASP A 64 11.56 11.10 5.91
N THR A 65 10.71 10.51 6.75
CA THR A 65 9.37 11.04 7.03
C THR A 65 9.43 12.44 7.64
N ASN A 66 10.42 12.74 8.49
CA ASN A 66 10.56 14.08 9.09
C ASN A 66 10.97 15.11 8.04
N LEU A 67 11.90 14.76 7.15
CA LEU A 67 12.28 15.64 6.04
C LEU A 67 11.10 15.89 5.09
N CYS A 68 10.32 14.86 4.79
CA CYS A 68 9.09 15.01 4.00
C CYS A 68 8.19 16.08 4.64
N ILE A 69 7.89 15.94 5.93
CA ILE A 69 6.99 16.86 6.65
C ILE A 69 7.56 18.28 6.63
N GLN A 70 8.87 18.43 6.83
CA GLN A 70 9.54 19.73 6.84
C GLN A 70 9.44 20.45 5.48
N PHE A 71 9.62 19.74 4.36
CA PHE A 71 9.67 20.37 3.03
C PHE A 71 8.33 20.43 2.30
N LEU A 72 7.45 19.43 2.52
CA LEU A 72 6.19 19.29 1.78
C LEU A 72 4.96 19.62 2.63
N GLY A 73 5.11 19.62 3.96
CA GLY A 73 4.01 19.77 4.92
C GLY A 73 3.37 18.43 5.27
N ALA A 74 2.68 18.41 6.42
CA ALA A 74 2.05 17.20 6.97
C ALA A 74 1.00 16.60 6.02
N THR A 75 0.12 17.42 5.45
CA THR A 75 -0.93 16.98 4.52
C THR A 75 -0.35 16.29 3.29
N ALA A 76 0.62 16.90 2.61
CA ALA A 76 1.21 16.32 1.41
C ALA A 76 1.97 15.02 1.70
N CYS A 77 2.58 14.89 2.88
CA CYS A 77 3.22 13.64 3.31
C CYS A 77 2.20 12.58 3.70
N SER A 78 1.08 12.96 4.32
CA SER A 78 -0.03 12.05 4.61
C SER A 78 -0.61 11.48 3.32
N ASP A 79 -0.85 12.32 2.31
CA ASP A 79 -1.35 11.89 1.00
C ASP A 79 -0.41 10.85 0.36
N LEU A 80 0.89 11.14 0.34
CA LEU A 80 1.87 10.25 -0.26
C LEU A 80 2.04 8.93 0.52
N LEU A 81 1.92 8.96 1.86
CA LEU A 81 1.91 7.75 2.67
C LEU A 81 0.63 6.93 2.46
N THR A 82 -0.50 7.61 2.25
CA THR A 82 -1.78 6.99 1.90
C THR A 82 -1.69 6.27 0.56
N THR A 83 -1.12 6.91 -0.47
CA THR A 83 -0.84 6.25 -1.76
C THR A 83 0.08 5.04 -1.60
N LYS A 84 1.18 5.16 -0.83
CA LYS A 84 2.07 4.02 -0.57
C LYS A 84 1.35 2.86 0.10
N ALA A 85 0.49 3.15 1.08
CA ALA A 85 -0.30 2.12 1.73
C ALA A 85 -1.21 1.39 0.74
N GLN A 86 -1.94 2.13 -0.11
CA GLN A 86 -2.80 1.54 -1.14
C GLN A 86 -2.01 0.66 -2.13
N VAL A 87 -0.80 1.10 -2.51
CA VAL A 87 0.09 0.32 -3.38
C VAL A 87 0.54 -0.97 -2.69
N TYR A 88 0.96 -0.90 -1.42
CA TYR A 88 1.37 -2.07 -0.67
C TYR A 88 0.22 -3.05 -0.45
N MET A 89 -1.01 -2.57 -0.23
CA MET A 89 -2.19 -3.43 -0.16
C MET A 89 -2.43 -4.17 -1.48
N ALA A 90 -2.34 -3.47 -2.61
CA ALA A 90 -2.48 -4.09 -3.94
C ALA A 90 -1.37 -5.11 -4.23
N ALA A 91 -0.16 -4.89 -3.69
CA ALA A 91 0.98 -5.80 -3.79
C ALA A 91 1.01 -6.90 -2.70
N SER A 92 -0.04 -7.03 -1.88
CA SER A 92 -0.10 -7.98 -0.75
C SER A 92 1.00 -7.83 0.32
N ARG A 93 1.55 -6.63 0.47
CA ARG A 93 2.52 -6.24 1.51
C ARG A 93 1.80 -5.59 2.70
N PHE A 94 1.06 -6.39 3.45
CA PHE A 94 0.07 -5.88 4.42
C PHE A 94 0.73 -5.20 5.63
N GLU A 95 1.91 -5.63 6.05
CA GLU A 95 2.62 -5.04 7.19
C GLU A 95 3.08 -3.63 6.86
N GLU A 96 3.69 -3.47 5.69
CA GLU A 96 4.15 -2.18 5.17
C GLU A 96 2.96 -1.26 4.86
N ALA A 97 1.85 -1.82 4.37
CA ALA A 97 0.61 -1.09 4.19
C ALA A 97 0.07 -0.52 5.51
N VAL A 98 -0.01 -1.34 6.56
CA VAL A 98 -0.49 -0.91 7.88
C VAL A 98 0.42 0.18 8.45
N ALA A 99 1.74 -0.02 8.39
CA ALA A 99 2.70 0.96 8.89
C ALA A 99 2.56 2.33 8.18
N ALA A 100 2.48 2.31 6.84
CA ALA A 100 2.31 3.53 6.05
C ALA A 100 0.95 4.21 6.33
N ALA A 101 -0.15 3.46 6.35
CA ALA A 101 -1.48 4.00 6.55
C ALA A 101 -1.68 4.58 7.96
N GLN A 102 -1.16 3.91 9.00
CA GLN A 102 -1.19 4.44 10.36
C GLN A 102 -0.34 5.70 10.51
N CYS A 103 0.81 5.77 9.81
CA CYS A 103 1.63 6.96 9.80
C CYS A 103 0.88 8.13 9.12
N ALA A 104 0.24 7.89 7.97
CA ALA A 104 -0.59 8.88 7.29
C ALA A 104 -1.70 9.41 8.20
N ALA A 105 -2.51 8.52 8.79
CA ALA A 105 -3.63 8.89 9.66
C ALA A 105 -3.19 9.63 10.94
N LYS A 106 -1.95 9.42 11.42
CA LYS A 106 -1.37 10.18 12.54
C LYS A 106 -0.91 11.57 12.12
N LEU A 107 -0.40 11.73 10.90
CA LEU A 107 0.12 13.00 10.39
C LEU A 107 -1.01 13.95 9.99
N ASP A 108 -1.99 13.45 9.25
CA ASP A 108 -3.18 14.19 8.86
C ASP A 108 -4.38 13.24 8.89
N PRO A 109 -5.24 13.32 9.92
CA PRO A 109 -6.35 12.38 10.14
C PRO A 109 -7.54 12.69 9.23
N THR A 110 -7.31 12.70 7.92
CA THR A 110 -8.37 12.80 6.92
C THR A 110 -9.21 11.52 6.90
N GLU A 111 -10.45 11.62 6.42
CA GLU A 111 -11.33 10.45 6.31
C GLU A 111 -10.75 9.38 5.38
N GLU A 112 -10.05 9.80 4.32
CA GLU A 112 -9.36 8.87 3.42
C GLU A 112 -8.19 8.14 4.11
N ALA A 113 -7.38 8.87 4.90
CA ALA A 113 -6.26 8.27 5.62
C ALA A 113 -6.75 7.26 6.67
N LYS A 114 -7.81 7.60 7.43
CA LYS A 114 -8.45 6.69 8.40
C LYS A 114 -9.02 5.46 7.72
N ALA A 115 -9.83 5.63 6.66
CA ALA A 115 -10.42 4.52 5.92
C ALA A 115 -9.35 3.61 5.30
N THR A 116 -8.23 4.20 4.86
CA THR A 116 -7.09 3.43 4.34
C THR A 116 -6.41 2.63 5.45
N ALA A 117 -6.23 3.21 6.65
CA ALA A 117 -5.67 2.50 7.81
C ALA A 117 -6.58 1.34 8.27
N GLU A 118 -7.89 1.56 8.34
CA GLU A 118 -8.87 0.52 8.67
C GLU A 118 -8.83 -0.63 7.65
N ARG A 119 -8.80 -0.30 6.35
CA ARG A 119 -8.74 -1.31 5.28
C ARG A 119 -7.41 -2.07 5.31
N ALA A 120 -6.29 -1.40 5.55
CA ALA A 120 -4.98 -2.04 5.68
C ALA A 120 -4.95 -3.01 6.86
N LEU A 121 -5.52 -2.61 8.02
CA LEU A 121 -5.65 -3.46 9.19
C LEU A 121 -6.52 -4.68 8.91
N ALA A 122 -7.70 -4.49 8.32
CA ALA A 122 -8.60 -5.58 7.97
C ALA A 122 -7.93 -6.62 7.06
N LEU A 123 -7.07 -6.19 6.13
CA LEU A 123 -6.31 -7.10 5.28
C LEU A 123 -5.15 -7.80 6.03
N ALA A 124 -4.51 -7.14 6.99
CA ALA A 124 -3.43 -7.72 7.78
C ALA A 124 -3.92 -8.69 8.88
N SER A 125 -5.13 -8.46 9.42
CA SER A 125 -5.67 -9.17 10.59
C SER A 125 -5.69 -10.69 10.46
N PRO A 126 -6.16 -11.31 9.36
CA PRO A 126 -6.19 -12.77 9.25
C PRO A 126 -4.81 -13.42 9.41
N ARG A 127 -3.76 -12.75 8.91
CA ARG A 127 -2.38 -13.23 9.06
C ARG A 127 -1.92 -13.13 10.51
N LEU A 128 -2.19 -11.99 11.17
CA LEU A 128 -1.80 -11.76 12.56
C LEU A 128 -2.52 -12.73 13.51
N GLU A 129 -3.85 -12.81 13.41
CA GLU A 129 -4.70 -13.64 14.25
C GLU A 129 -4.43 -15.12 14.03
N GLY A 130 -4.37 -15.57 12.77
CA GLY A 130 -4.04 -16.95 12.45
C GLY A 130 -2.66 -17.37 12.99
N ASN A 131 -1.66 -16.49 12.91
CA ASN A 131 -0.33 -16.75 13.48
C ASN A 131 -0.35 -16.86 15.01
N GLN A 132 -1.17 -16.05 15.70
CA GLN A 132 -1.32 -16.11 17.16
C GLN A 132 -2.01 -17.42 17.58
N LEU A 133 -3.08 -17.83 16.88
CA LEU A 133 -3.77 -19.10 17.11
C LEU A 133 -2.85 -20.30 16.85
N PHE A 134 -2.04 -20.23 15.80
CA PHE A 134 -1.05 -21.27 15.50
C PHE A 134 -0.01 -21.41 16.62
N LYS A 135 0.51 -20.30 17.14
CA LYS A 135 1.43 -20.31 18.31
C LYS A 135 0.77 -20.85 19.58
N ALA A 136 -0.54 -20.71 19.71
CA ALA A 136 -1.33 -21.27 20.81
C ALA A 136 -1.76 -22.73 20.59
N LEU A 137 -1.24 -23.41 19.55
CA LEU A 137 -1.59 -24.79 19.16
C LEU A 137 -3.08 -24.98 18.80
N ARG A 138 -3.80 -23.89 18.53
CA ARG A 138 -5.21 -23.89 18.11
C ARG A 138 -5.31 -23.96 16.59
N PHE A 139 -4.86 -25.08 16.04
CA PHE A 139 -4.65 -25.23 14.61
C PHE A 139 -5.92 -25.16 13.74
N SER A 140 -7.02 -25.75 14.21
CA SER A 140 -8.32 -25.67 13.53
C SER A 140 -8.81 -24.23 13.37
N ASP A 141 -8.64 -23.44 14.43
CA ASP A 141 -9.07 -22.04 14.47
C ASP A 141 -8.17 -21.19 13.57
N ALA A 142 -6.86 -21.41 13.61
CA ALA A 142 -5.91 -20.76 12.71
C ALA A 142 -6.25 -21.03 11.23
N LEU A 143 -6.59 -22.28 10.88
CA LEU A 143 -6.94 -22.66 9.52
C LEU A 143 -8.23 -22.01 9.04
N LYS A 144 -9.24 -21.88 9.93
CA LYS A 144 -10.47 -21.15 9.65
C LYS A 144 -10.16 -19.69 9.32
N VAL A 145 -9.39 -19.00 10.16
CA VAL A 145 -8.99 -17.60 9.96
C VAL A 145 -8.20 -17.40 8.67
N TYR A 146 -7.24 -18.29 8.35
CA TYR A 146 -6.52 -18.21 7.07
C TYR A 146 -7.44 -18.43 5.87
N THR A 147 -8.39 -19.35 5.96
CA THR A 147 -9.33 -19.66 4.88
C THR A 147 -10.27 -18.49 4.62
N GLU A 148 -10.79 -17.86 5.68
CA GLU A 148 -11.60 -16.64 5.60
C GLU A 148 -10.78 -15.48 5.03
N GLY A 149 -9.53 -15.30 5.46
CA GLY A 149 -8.62 -14.30 4.89
C GLY A 149 -8.37 -14.49 3.38
N LEU A 150 -8.24 -15.74 2.92
CA LEU A 150 -8.07 -16.08 1.50
C LEU A 150 -9.31 -15.81 0.64
N GLN A 151 -10.52 -15.78 1.22
CA GLN A 151 -11.72 -15.38 0.47
C GLN A 151 -11.64 -13.91 0.01
N HIS A 152 -10.98 -13.06 0.79
CA HIS A 152 -10.76 -11.65 0.48
C HIS A 152 -9.42 -11.40 -0.22
N GLN A 153 -8.47 -12.34 -0.11
CA GLN A 153 -7.10 -12.21 -0.62
C GLN A 153 -6.66 -13.51 -1.31
N ALA A 154 -7.37 -13.90 -2.37
CA ALA A 154 -7.26 -15.21 -3.01
C ALA A 154 -5.85 -15.60 -3.48
N LEU A 155 -4.97 -14.62 -3.72
CA LEU A 155 -3.59 -14.81 -4.19
C LEU A 155 -2.52 -14.39 -3.16
N ASN A 156 -2.89 -14.22 -1.89
CA ASN A 156 -1.90 -13.96 -0.84
C ASN A 156 -1.04 -15.22 -0.61
N SER A 157 0.17 -15.20 -1.19
CA SER A 157 1.13 -16.31 -1.12
C SER A 157 1.52 -16.68 0.30
N ILE A 158 1.53 -15.72 1.23
CA ILE A 158 1.84 -15.95 2.64
C ILE A 158 0.70 -16.71 3.32
N LEU A 159 -0.56 -16.31 3.10
CA LEU A 159 -1.71 -17.04 3.64
C LEU A 159 -1.84 -18.45 3.04
N LEU A 160 -1.52 -18.61 1.76
CA LEU A 160 -1.46 -19.94 1.11
C LEU A 160 -0.39 -20.81 1.80
N CYS A 161 0.83 -20.31 1.99
CA CYS A 161 1.89 -21.05 2.68
C CYS A 161 1.51 -21.42 4.12
N ASN A 162 0.96 -20.46 4.89
CA ASN A 162 0.54 -20.69 6.27
C ASN A 162 -0.58 -21.73 6.38
N ARG A 163 -1.49 -21.79 5.40
CA ARG A 163 -2.50 -22.85 5.30
C ARG A 163 -1.88 -24.22 5.04
N HIS A 164 -0.87 -24.31 4.17
CA HIS A 164 -0.21 -25.58 3.82
C HIS A 164 0.73 -26.11 4.91
N GLN A 165 1.29 -25.27 5.78
CA GLN A 165 2.09 -25.74 6.93
C GLN A 165 1.31 -26.66 7.88
N HIS A 166 -0.01 -26.48 8.01
CA HIS A 166 -0.87 -27.37 8.80
C HIS A 166 -0.94 -28.80 8.21
N THR A 167 -1.03 -28.92 6.89
CA THR A 167 -1.15 -30.24 6.23
C THR A 167 0.11 -31.09 6.38
N CYS A 168 1.29 -30.49 6.58
CA CYS A 168 2.54 -31.23 6.79
C CYS A 168 2.72 -31.75 8.22
N GLN A 169 2.13 -31.10 9.24
CA GLN A 169 2.23 -31.55 10.64
C GLN A 169 1.28 -32.72 10.98
N GLN A 170 0.33 -33.06 10.11
CA GLN A 170 -0.53 -34.24 10.27
C GLN A 170 0.03 -35.51 9.58
N ILE A 171 1.20 -35.45 8.95
CA ILE A 171 1.82 -36.57 8.19
C ILE A 171 3.08 -37.13 8.89
N VAL A 172 3.43 -36.63 10.08
CA VAL A 172 4.49 -37.20 10.95
C VAL A 172 3.87 -37.63 12.27
#